data_AF-A0A0P6XG20-F1
#
_entry.id   AF-A0A0P6XG20-F1
#
_cell.length_a   1.000
_cell.length_b   1.000
_cell.length_c   1.000
_cell.angle_alpha   90.00
_cell.angle_beta   90.00
_cell.angle_gamma   90.00
#
_symmetry.space_group_name_H-M   'P 1'
#
loop_
_entity.id
_entity.type
_entity.pdbx_description
1 polymer ?
#
loop_
_entity_poly.entity_id
_entity_poly.type
_entity_poly.pdbx_seq_one_letter_code
_entity_poly.pdbx_strand_id
1 'polypeptide(L)'
;MVSPTQNKKWAVLSALILFGVNGLVLILMEIPHEWSLPAWFRALAGAFMIVELLVAPLGLFLGWLAGFPRWVFPYATQALLMSFYMHNVATPGLKIFSYTFGPRDLWSWRAWLPLGLACAAALLITRSLEPLKQAFRQVEADSSVLAYAYLGCLPLFIAVNFDEMDRLYSFYFMLAFTVILLVTSVLYVWIEDRKAHSRVLAAGGTLILLAIPIGVHLYWTRTFGVNEAVSVACFSTLLLLYLLCFTPIFFPPPTRKTQAG
;
A
#
# COMPACT_ATOMS: atom_id res chain seq x y z
N MET A 1 -22.74 -8.66 -18.28
CA MET A 1 -22.07 -7.35 -18.46
C MET A 1 -22.50 -6.45 -17.31
N VAL A 2 -21.58 -6.08 -16.43
CA VAL A 2 -21.84 -5.20 -15.28
C VAL A 2 -21.94 -3.76 -15.79
N SER A 3 -22.91 -2.98 -15.30
CA SER A 3 -23.08 -1.60 -15.78
C SER A 3 -21.87 -0.72 -15.40
N PRO A 4 -21.51 0.29 -16.21
CA PRO A 4 -20.38 1.18 -15.93
C PRO A 4 -20.45 1.84 -14.55
N THR A 5 -21.66 2.16 -14.08
CA THR A 5 -21.93 2.75 -12.76
C THR A 5 -21.73 1.77 -11.61
N GLN A 6 -22.02 0.48 -11.81
CA GLN A 6 -21.77 -0.56 -10.81
C GLN A 6 -20.27 -0.82 -10.64
N ASN A 7 -19.48 -0.75 -11.73
CA ASN A 7 -18.02 -0.87 -11.67
C ASN A 7 -17.36 0.27 -10.87
N LYS A 8 -17.87 1.50 -10.94
CA LYS A 8 -17.35 2.63 -10.16
C LYS A 8 -17.56 2.47 -8.65
N LYS A 9 -18.76 2.05 -8.24
CA LYS A 9 -19.07 1.83 -6.81
C LYS A 9 -18.14 0.77 -6.21
N TRP A 10 -17.91 -0.33 -6.93
CA TRP A 10 -16.96 -1.35 -6.51
C TRP A 10 -15.53 -0.82 -6.43
N ALA A 11 -15.09 -0.03 -7.41
CA ALA A 11 -13.73 0.54 -7.38
C ALA A 11 -13.52 1.48 -6.18
N VAL A 12 -14.50 2.34 -5.86
CA VAL A 12 -14.46 3.21 -4.67
C VAL A 12 -14.48 2.38 -3.39
N LEU A 13 -15.36 1.39 -3.30
CA LEU A 13 -15.40 0.51 -2.13
C LEU A 13 -14.07 -0.21 -1.93
N SER A 14 -13.46 -0.72 -3.00
CA SER A 14 -12.13 -1.34 -2.95
C SER A 14 -11.05 -0.35 -2.50
N ALA A 15 -11.07 0.90 -2.95
CA ALA A 15 -10.15 1.94 -2.47
C ALA A 15 -10.32 2.20 -0.96
N LEU A 16 -11.57 2.34 -0.51
CA LEU A 16 -11.92 2.55 0.90
C LEU A 16 -11.49 1.36 1.78
N ILE A 17 -11.66 0.13 1.30
CA ILE A 17 -11.26 -1.06 2.05
C ILE A 17 -9.74 -1.09 2.19
N LEU A 18 -8.98 -0.97 1.10
CA LEU A 18 -7.53 -1.08 1.19
C LEU A 18 -6.95 0.03 2.04
N PHE A 19 -7.13 1.29 1.63
CA PHE A 19 -6.47 2.42 2.27
C PHE A 19 -7.13 2.81 3.60
N GLY A 20 -8.42 2.55 3.76
CA GLY A 20 -9.11 2.75 5.04
C GLY A 20 -8.68 1.73 6.09
N VAL A 21 -8.60 0.43 5.75
CA VAL A 21 -8.13 -0.58 6.72
C VAL A 21 -6.66 -0.37 7.05
N ASN A 22 -5.81 -0.16 6.05
CA ASN A 22 -4.39 0.16 6.29
C ASN A 22 -4.23 1.40 7.16
N GLY A 23 -4.94 2.49 6.84
CA GLY A 23 -4.87 3.71 7.60
C GLY A 23 -5.36 3.56 9.04
N LEU A 24 -6.44 2.79 9.25
CA LEU A 24 -6.89 2.43 10.58
C LEU A 24 -5.84 1.64 11.35
N VAL A 25 -5.16 0.68 10.72
CA VAL A 25 -4.05 -0.06 11.36
C VAL A 25 -2.95 0.89 11.79
N LEU A 26 -2.46 1.74 10.88
CA LEU A 26 -1.42 2.74 11.16
C LEU A 26 -1.81 3.66 12.33
N ILE A 27 -3.03 4.19 12.32
CA ILE A 27 -3.53 5.07 13.37
C ILE A 27 -3.62 4.32 14.70
N LEU A 28 -4.18 3.11 14.71
CA LEU A 28 -4.37 2.32 15.93
C LEU A 28 -3.05 1.90 16.57
N MET A 29 -2.02 1.60 15.78
CA MET A 29 -0.69 1.22 16.29
C MET A 29 0.02 2.40 16.97
N GLU A 30 -0.25 3.62 16.53
CA GLU A 30 0.35 4.85 17.04
C GLU A 30 -0.44 5.53 18.16
N ILE A 31 -1.53 4.94 18.65
CA ILE A 31 -2.25 5.56 19.77
C ILE A 31 -1.35 5.60 21.02
N PRO A 32 -1.18 6.79 21.66
CA PRO A 32 -0.35 6.93 22.84
C PRO A 32 -0.79 6.01 23.98
N HIS A 33 0.16 5.32 24.60
CA HIS A 33 -0.13 4.38 25.69
C HIS A 33 -0.62 5.05 26.97
N GLU A 34 -0.36 6.34 27.14
CA GLU A 34 -0.88 7.15 28.24
C GLU A 34 -2.37 7.45 28.12
N TRP A 35 -2.96 7.27 26.93
CA TRP A 35 -4.40 7.38 26.78
C TRP A 35 -5.08 6.17 27.43
N SER A 36 -6.00 6.45 28.37
CA SER A 36 -6.75 5.45 29.12
C SER A 36 -7.79 4.76 28.23
N LEU A 37 -7.32 3.86 27.37
CA LEU A 37 -8.15 3.07 26.48
C LEU A 37 -8.47 1.70 27.09
N PRO A 38 -9.70 1.18 26.88
CA PRO A 38 -10.06 -0.16 27.33
C PRO A 38 -9.12 -1.24 26.78
N ALA A 39 -8.85 -2.28 27.59
CA ALA A 39 -7.96 -3.38 27.18
C ALA A 39 -8.41 -4.10 25.89
N TRP A 40 -9.73 -4.25 25.71
CA TRP A 40 -10.29 -4.85 24.48
C TRP A 40 -9.94 -4.03 23.23
N PHE A 41 -9.84 -2.71 23.35
CA PHE A 41 -9.50 -1.83 22.24
C PHE A 41 -8.02 -1.99 21.84
N ARG A 42 -7.13 -2.17 22.82
CA ARG A 42 -5.71 -2.46 22.53
C ARG A 42 -5.52 -3.85 21.93
N ALA A 43 -6.29 -4.84 22.37
CA ALA A 43 -6.31 -6.17 21.76
C ALA A 43 -6.80 -6.12 20.30
N LEU A 44 -7.74 -5.23 19.99
CA LEU A 44 -8.24 -5.01 18.64
C LEU A 44 -7.11 -4.54 17.69
N ALA A 45 -6.24 -3.64 18.13
CA ALA A 45 -5.10 -3.17 17.33
C ALA A 45 -4.17 -4.32 16.88
N GLY A 46 -3.90 -5.29 17.77
CA GLY A 46 -3.14 -6.50 17.42
C GLY A 46 -3.85 -7.42 16.42
N ALA A 47 -5.19 -7.53 16.52
CA ALA A 47 -5.99 -8.28 15.55
C ALA A 47 -6.01 -7.62 14.16
N PHE A 48 -5.92 -6.30 14.10
CA PHE A 48 -5.87 -5.53 12.85
C PHE A 48 -4.62 -5.82 12.02
N MET A 49 -3.49 -6.18 12.63
CA MET A 49 -2.29 -6.59 11.88
C MET A 49 -2.53 -7.87 11.05
N ILE A 50 -3.31 -8.83 11.58
CA ILE A 50 -3.72 -10.02 10.82
C ILE A 50 -4.66 -9.63 9.69
N VAL A 51 -5.58 -8.70 9.94
CA VAL A 51 -6.50 -8.19 8.91
C VAL A 51 -5.72 -7.56 7.76
N GLU A 52 -4.70 -6.75 8.06
CA GLU A 52 -3.83 -6.14 7.04
C GLU A 52 -3.14 -7.19 6.16
N LEU A 53 -2.63 -8.26 6.75
CA LEU A 53 -2.01 -9.38 6.04
C LEU A 53 -2.97 -10.09 5.07
N LEU A 54 -4.28 -10.06 5.34
CA LEU A 54 -5.30 -10.77 4.55
C LEU A 54 -6.03 -9.88 3.55
N VAL A 55 -6.20 -8.58 3.83
CA VAL A 55 -6.95 -7.65 2.97
C VAL A 55 -6.32 -7.54 1.58
N ALA A 56 -4.99 -7.38 1.50
CA ALA A 56 -4.30 -7.23 0.24
C ALA A 56 -4.40 -8.50 -0.66
N PRO A 57 -4.10 -9.71 -0.16
CA PRO A 57 -4.32 -10.96 -0.91
C PRO A 57 -5.79 -11.19 -1.32
N LEU A 58 -6.75 -10.87 -0.44
CA LEU A 58 -8.17 -11.07 -0.74
C LEU A 58 -8.63 -10.14 -1.87
N GLY A 59 -8.26 -8.86 -1.85
CA GLY A 59 -8.60 -7.96 -2.94
C GLY A 59 -7.87 -8.28 -4.24
N LEU A 60 -6.64 -8.81 -4.18
CA LEU A 60 -5.97 -9.38 -5.36
C LEU A 60 -6.75 -10.56 -5.95
N PHE A 61 -7.18 -11.50 -5.10
CA PHE A 61 -7.99 -12.65 -5.52
C PHE A 61 -9.28 -12.19 -6.22
N LEU A 62 -10.07 -11.34 -5.57
CA LEU A 62 -11.32 -10.81 -6.14
C LEU A 62 -11.06 -10.02 -7.43
N GLY A 63 -9.97 -9.27 -7.46
CA GLY A 63 -9.51 -8.55 -8.63
C GLY A 63 -9.16 -9.43 -9.80
N TRP A 64 -8.46 -10.53 -9.55
CA TRP A 64 -8.13 -11.52 -10.56
C TRP A 64 -9.39 -12.14 -11.14
N LEU A 65 -10.35 -12.54 -10.29
CA LEU A 65 -11.64 -13.08 -10.74
C LEU A 65 -12.44 -12.07 -11.58
N ALA A 66 -12.27 -10.76 -11.32
CA ALA A 66 -12.88 -9.69 -12.07
C ALA A 66 -12.12 -9.30 -13.37
N GLY A 67 -11.03 -10.00 -13.73
CA GLY A 67 -10.24 -9.71 -14.92
C GLY A 67 -9.21 -8.59 -14.75
N PHE A 68 -8.68 -8.40 -13.53
CA PHE A 68 -7.70 -7.37 -13.19
C PHE A 68 -8.15 -5.92 -13.50
N PRO A 69 -9.28 -5.44 -12.96
CA PRO A 69 -9.61 -4.02 -13.05
C PRO A 69 -8.56 -3.15 -12.36
N ARG A 70 -8.48 -1.86 -12.74
CA ARG A 70 -7.46 -0.91 -12.25
C ARG A 70 -7.35 -0.81 -10.72
N TRP A 71 -8.44 -1.02 -9.98
CA TRP A 71 -8.42 -0.90 -8.51
C TRP A 71 -7.59 -1.99 -7.81
N VAL A 72 -7.21 -3.06 -8.51
CA VAL A 72 -6.52 -4.25 -7.97
C VAL A 72 -5.02 -4.03 -7.81
N PHE A 73 -4.43 -3.15 -8.60
CA PHE A 73 -2.99 -2.95 -8.63
C PHE A 73 -2.34 -2.62 -7.27
N PRO A 74 -2.90 -1.74 -6.42
CA PRO A 74 -2.33 -1.50 -5.09
C PRO A 74 -2.49 -2.70 -4.15
N TYR A 75 -3.52 -3.54 -4.33
CA TYR A 75 -3.64 -4.79 -3.57
C TYR A 75 -2.51 -5.76 -3.92
N ALA A 76 -2.16 -5.87 -5.20
CA ALA A 76 -1.09 -6.76 -5.67
C ALA A 76 0.27 -6.36 -5.09
N THR A 77 0.62 -5.08 -5.20
CA THR A 77 1.90 -4.56 -4.68
C THR A 77 1.96 -4.60 -3.17
N GLN A 78 0.88 -4.25 -2.48
CA GLN A 78 0.83 -4.37 -1.03
C GLN A 78 1.00 -5.82 -0.57
N ALA A 79 0.29 -6.78 -1.19
CA ALA A 79 0.38 -8.18 -0.82
C ALA A 79 1.81 -8.72 -1.02
N LEU A 80 2.46 -8.35 -2.13
CA LEU A 80 3.85 -8.70 -2.39
C LEU A 80 4.81 -8.08 -1.36
N LEU A 81 4.72 -6.77 -1.16
CA LEU A 81 5.63 -6.05 -0.29
C LEU A 81 5.47 -6.46 1.17
N MET A 82 4.24 -6.65 1.63
CA MET A 82 3.96 -7.15 2.97
C MET A 82 4.48 -8.58 3.16
N SER A 83 4.34 -9.45 2.15
CA SER A 83 4.91 -10.81 2.20
C SER A 83 6.45 -10.77 2.31
N PHE A 84 7.10 -9.86 1.57
CA PHE A 84 8.55 -9.66 1.65
C PHE A 84 8.99 -9.13 3.01
N TYR A 85 8.30 -8.12 3.54
CA TYR A 85 8.60 -7.56 4.85
C TYR A 85 8.43 -8.63 5.93
N MET A 86 7.26 -9.25 5.99
CA MET A 86 6.93 -10.25 6.99
C MET A 86 7.85 -11.46 6.94
N HIS A 87 8.42 -11.82 5.77
CA HIS A 87 9.39 -12.90 5.64
C HIS A 87 10.52 -12.83 6.70
N ASN A 88 10.96 -11.62 7.05
CA ASN A 88 12.06 -11.37 7.98
C ASN A 88 11.60 -10.75 9.31
N VAL A 89 10.30 -10.71 9.59
CA VAL A 89 9.77 -10.19 10.85
C VAL A 89 9.58 -11.33 11.84
N ALA A 90 9.98 -11.10 13.10
CA ALA A 90 9.61 -11.93 14.23
C ALA A 90 8.37 -11.31 14.91
N THR A 91 7.36 -12.13 15.22
CA THR A 91 6.17 -11.71 15.97
C THR A 91 6.03 -12.56 17.24
N PRO A 92 6.85 -12.34 18.28
CA PRO A 92 6.86 -13.17 19.47
C PRO A 92 5.49 -13.17 20.17
N GLY A 93 5.05 -14.35 20.63
CA GLY A 93 3.78 -14.51 21.34
C GLY A 93 2.54 -14.59 20.46
N LEU A 94 2.66 -14.36 19.14
CA LEU A 94 1.55 -14.62 18.22
C LEU A 94 1.24 -16.12 18.20
N LYS A 95 -0.05 -16.48 18.27
CA LYS A 95 -0.50 -17.87 18.25
C LYS A 95 -1.38 -18.15 17.03
N ILE A 96 -0.95 -19.07 16.16
CA ILE A 96 -1.68 -19.47 14.95
C ILE A 96 -1.75 -21.00 14.90
N PHE A 97 -2.96 -21.58 14.77
CA PHE A 97 -3.18 -23.03 14.68
C PHE A 97 -2.36 -23.86 15.70
N SER A 98 -2.37 -23.42 16.96
CA SER A 98 -1.65 -24.03 18.09
C SER A 98 -0.11 -23.88 18.10
N TYR A 99 0.47 -23.20 17.11
CA TYR A 99 1.87 -22.76 17.14
C TYR A 99 1.97 -21.38 17.78
N THR A 100 2.87 -21.22 18.76
CA THR A 100 3.20 -19.91 19.36
C THR A 100 4.58 -19.51 18.88
N PHE A 101 4.69 -18.34 18.26
CA PHE A 101 5.96 -17.80 17.78
C PHE A 101 6.89 -17.45 18.96
N GLY A 102 8.11 -18.01 18.93
CA GLY A 102 9.17 -17.66 19.86
C GLY A 102 9.83 -16.30 19.56
N PRO A 103 10.74 -15.83 20.43
CA PRO A 103 11.38 -14.52 20.31
C PRO A 103 12.19 -14.28 19.02
N ARG A 104 12.67 -15.35 18.38
CA ARG A 104 13.48 -15.31 17.15
C ARG A 104 12.82 -16.04 15.98
N ASP A 105 11.57 -16.46 16.14
CA ASP A 105 10.87 -17.18 15.09
C ASP A 105 10.39 -16.19 14.03
N LEU A 106 10.98 -16.29 12.84
CA LEU A 106 10.57 -15.53 11.68
C LEU A 106 9.37 -16.19 11.01
N TRP A 107 8.55 -15.39 10.33
CA TRP A 107 7.51 -15.95 9.46
C TRP A 107 8.11 -16.73 8.29
N SER A 108 9.23 -16.26 7.73
CA SER A 108 9.93 -16.88 6.60
C SER A 108 8.97 -17.22 5.46
N TRP A 109 8.96 -18.46 4.98
CA TRP A 109 8.09 -18.90 3.89
C TRP A 109 6.59 -18.77 4.20
N ARG A 110 6.18 -18.75 5.49
CA ARG A 110 4.78 -18.65 5.90
C ARG A 110 4.16 -17.29 5.56
N ALA A 111 4.97 -16.24 5.48
CA ALA A 111 4.54 -14.89 5.07
C ALA A 111 3.93 -14.90 3.65
N TRP A 112 4.33 -15.85 2.81
CA TRP A 112 3.86 -15.99 1.44
C TRP A 112 2.56 -16.77 1.30
N LEU A 113 2.10 -17.46 2.36
CA LEU A 113 0.91 -18.31 2.30
C LEU A 113 -0.35 -17.54 1.89
N PRO A 114 -0.69 -16.38 2.48
CA PRO A 114 -1.89 -15.64 2.09
C PRO A 114 -1.91 -15.28 0.59
N LEU A 115 -0.79 -14.75 0.09
CA LEU A 115 -0.63 -14.40 -1.33
C LEU A 115 -0.64 -15.64 -2.24
N GLY A 116 0.11 -16.68 -1.86
CA GLY A 116 0.19 -17.92 -2.63
C GLY A 116 -1.17 -18.62 -2.74
N LEU A 117 -1.94 -18.69 -1.65
CA LEU A 117 -3.28 -19.26 -1.64
C LEU A 117 -4.26 -18.44 -2.48
N ALA A 118 -4.22 -17.10 -2.38
CA ALA A 118 -5.03 -16.22 -3.22
C ALA A 118 -4.76 -16.45 -4.72
N CYS A 119 -3.48 -16.48 -5.12
CA CYS A 119 -3.09 -16.74 -6.51
C CYS A 119 -3.47 -18.16 -6.98
N ALA A 120 -3.21 -19.19 -6.15
CA ALA A 120 -3.56 -20.56 -6.48
C ALA A 120 -5.08 -20.75 -6.63
N ALA A 121 -5.87 -20.20 -5.72
CA ALA A 121 -7.33 -20.25 -5.78
C ALA A 121 -7.86 -19.51 -7.02
N ALA A 122 -7.34 -18.31 -7.32
CA ALA A 122 -7.73 -17.57 -8.51
C ALA A 122 -7.41 -18.34 -9.80
N LEU A 123 -6.23 -18.97 -9.88
CA LEU A 123 -5.83 -19.78 -11.01
C LEU A 123 -6.69 -21.04 -11.17
N LEU A 124 -7.03 -21.72 -10.07
CA LEU A 124 -7.89 -22.91 -10.09
C LEU A 124 -9.32 -22.60 -10.56
N ILE A 125 -9.86 -21.44 -10.16
CA ILE A 125 -11.21 -21.00 -10.54
C ILE A 125 -11.24 -20.51 -11.98
N THR A 126 -10.32 -19.63 -12.36
CA THR A 126 -10.29 -19.04 -13.72
C THR A 126 -9.72 -19.98 -14.77
N ARG A 127 -8.90 -20.95 -14.35
CA ARG A 127 -8.15 -21.89 -15.22
C ARG A 127 -7.40 -21.19 -16.35
N SER A 128 -6.98 -19.95 -16.12
CA SER A 128 -6.40 -19.11 -17.17
C SER A 128 -5.44 -18.08 -16.59
N LEU A 129 -4.33 -17.87 -17.30
CA LEU A 129 -3.39 -16.77 -17.04
C LEU A 129 -3.75 -15.50 -17.82
N GLU A 130 -4.86 -15.50 -18.56
CA GLU A 130 -5.32 -14.34 -19.34
C GLU A 130 -5.53 -13.07 -18.49
N PRO A 131 -6.10 -13.14 -17.27
CA PRO A 131 -6.23 -11.96 -16.41
C PRO A 131 -4.86 -11.33 -16.07
N LEU A 132 -3.84 -12.15 -15.85
CA LEU A 132 -2.49 -11.67 -15.58
C LEU A 132 -1.87 -10.99 -16.82
N LYS A 133 -2.06 -11.59 -18.01
CA LYS A 133 -1.65 -10.96 -19.28
C LYS A 133 -2.37 -9.62 -19.51
N GLN A 134 -3.64 -9.53 -19.12
CA GLN A 134 -4.41 -8.29 -19.18
C GLN A 134 -3.87 -7.24 -18.20
N ALA A 135 -3.37 -7.63 -17.03
CA ALA A 135 -2.71 -6.71 -16.10
C ALA A 135 -1.47 -6.07 -16.73
N PHE A 136 -0.60 -6.86 -17.37
CA PHE A 136 0.59 -6.35 -18.07
C PHE A 136 0.21 -5.41 -19.22
N ARG A 137 -0.77 -5.79 -20.05
CA ARG A 137 -1.27 -4.92 -21.14
C ARG A 137 -1.83 -3.59 -20.62
N GLN A 138 -2.46 -3.57 -19.45
CA GLN A 138 -2.94 -2.33 -18.84
C GLN A 138 -1.80 -1.42 -18.38
N VAL A 139 -0.74 -1.99 -17.77
CA VAL A 139 0.44 -1.22 -17.37
C VAL A 139 1.17 -0.63 -18.58
N GLU A 140 1.29 -1.40 -19.66
CA GLU A 140 1.87 -0.93 -20.92
C GLU A 140 1.04 0.19 -21.57
N ALA A 141 -0.29 0.06 -21.54
CA ALA A 141 -1.19 1.06 -22.11
C ALA A 141 -1.29 2.34 -21.27
N ASP A 142 -1.21 2.22 -19.93
CA ASP A 142 -1.38 3.32 -19.01
C ASP A 142 -0.44 3.26 -17.79
N SER A 143 0.61 4.09 -17.84
CA SER A 143 1.58 4.24 -16.74
C SER A 143 0.97 4.74 -15.43
N SER A 144 -0.21 5.38 -15.47
CA SER A 144 -0.94 5.78 -14.27
C SER A 144 -1.28 4.57 -13.38
N VAL A 145 -1.48 3.41 -13.99
CA VAL A 145 -1.80 2.16 -13.29
C VAL A 145 -0.62 1.69 -12.45
N LEU A 146 0.61 1.81 -12.97
CA LEU A 146 1.81 1.45 -12.23
C LEU A 146 2.01 2.38 -11.04
N ALA A 147 1.79 3.68 -11.22
CA ALA A 147 1.85 4.67 -10.15
C ALA A 147 0.79 4.43 -9.07
N TYR A 148 -0.40 4.03 -9.48
CA TYR A 148 -1.45 3.61 -8.55
C TYR A 148 -1.06 2.34 -7.79
N ALA A 149 -0.39 1.39 -8.45
CA ALA A 149 0.18 0.23 -7.80
C ALA A 149 1.17 0.64 -6.70
N TYR A 150 2.05 1.61 -6.96
CA TYR A 150 2.99 2.13 -5.95
C TYR A 150 2.31 2.74 -4.73
N LEU A 151 1.10 3.32 -4.86
CA LEU A 151 0.37 3.78 -3.67
C LEU A 151 0.10 2.64 -2.68
N GLY A 152 -0.10 1.40 -3.15
CA GLY A 152 -0.26 0.22 -2.30
C GLY A 152 0.98 -0.11 -1.44
N CYS A 153 2.15 0.37 -1.83
CA CYS A 153 3.37 0.21 -1.03
C CYS A 153 3.46 1.22 0.12
N LEU A 154 2.83 2.39 -0.03
CA LEU A 154 3.05 3.53 0.88
C LEU A 154 2.68 3.27 2.34
N PRO A 155 1.60 2.55 2.69
CA PRO A 155 1.31 2.25 4.10
C PRO A 155 2.47 1.61 4.84
N LEU A 156 3.11 0.60 4.25
CA LEU A 156 4.27 -0.06 4.86
C LEU A 156 5.48 0.86 4.93
N PHE A 157 5.75 1.63 3.86
CA PHE A 157 6.83 2.62 3.88
C PHE A 157 6.63 3.65 5.01
N ILE A 158 5.41 4.13 5.19
CA ILE A 158 5.06 5.04 6.28
C ILE A 158 5.32 4.36 7.63
N ALA A 159 4.80 3.15 7.86
CA ALA A 159 5.01 2.41 9.11
C ALA A 159 6.50 2.29 9.45
N VAL A 160 7.31 1.80 8.52
CA VAL A 160 8.75 1.57 8.74
C VAL A 160 9.51 2.86 9.03
N ASN A 161 9.14 3.99 8.40
CA ASN A 161 9.86 5.25 8.61
C ASN A 161 9.51 5.94 9.95
N PHE A 162 8.38 5.59 10.56
CA PHE A 162 7.89 6.25 11.79
C PHE A 162 7.92 5.32 13.03
N ASP A 163 8.30 4.05 12.88
CA ASP A 163 8.29 3.03 13.96
C ASP A 163 9.14 3.41 15.19
N GLU A 164 10.23 4.16 15.01
CA GLU A 164 11.13 4.57 16.09
C GLU A 164 10.81 5.94 16.72
N MET A 165 9.72 6.59 16.29
CA MET A 165 9.37 7.92 16.76
C MET A 165 8.42 7.90 17.95
N ASP A 166 8.30 9.06 18.59
CA ASP A 166 7.26 9.28 19.60
C ASP A 166 5.87 9.04 19.00
N ARG A 167 5.06 8.24 19.72
CA ARG A 167 3.74 7.82 19.24
C ARG A 167 2.80 8.99 18.99
N LEU A 168 2.80 10.00 19.85
CA LEU A 168 1.92 11.16 19.68
C LEU A 168 2.34 11.97 18.45
N TYR A 169 3.65 12.10 18.20
CA TYR A 169 4.17 12.69 16.96
C TYR A 169 3.72 11.90 15.72
N SER A 170 3.99 10.60 15.69
CA SER A 170 3.64 9.69 14.58
C SER A 170 2.15 9.64 14.31
N PHE A 171 1.31 9.64 15.35
CA PHE A 171 -0.15 9.58 15.25
C PHE A 171 -0.74 10.63 14.29
N TYR A 172 -0.31 11.88 14.39
CA TYR A 172 -0.81 12.96 13.53
C TYR A 172 -0.41 12.76 12.06
N PHE A 173 0.80 12.24 11.82
CA PHE A 173 1.23 11.88 10.47
C PHE A 173 0.42 10.71 9.92
N MET A 174 0.18 9.66 10.71
CA MET A 174 -0.65 8.51 10.30
C MET A 174 -2.06 8.95 9.90
N LEU A 175 -2.67 9.87 10.67
CA LEU A 175 -3.98 10.43 10.34
C LEU A 175 -3.95 11.19 9.00
N ALA A 176 -2.97 12.08 8.83
CA ALA A 176 -2.83 12.86 7.60
C ALA A 176 -2.58 11.98 6.38
N PHE A 177 -1.65 11.03 6.47
CA PHE A 177 -1.33 10.12 5.37
C PHE A 177 -2.51 9.22 5.01
N THR A 178 -3.25 8.72 6.01
CA THR A 178 -4.47 7.94 5.77
C THR A 178 -5.48 8.72 4.93
N VAL A 179 -5.75 9.97 5.31
CA VAL A 179 -6.68 10.83 4.57
C VAL A 179 -6.18 11.10 3.15
N ILE A 180 -4.88 11.41 2.98
CA ILE A 180 -4.31 11.69 1.65
C ILE A 180 -4.36 10.45 0.75
N LEU A 181 -3.97 9.27 1.25
CA LEU A 181 -4.02 8.01 0.51
C LEU A 181 -5.44 7.68 0.07
N LEU A 182 -6.40 7.77 1.00
CA LEU A 182 -7.79 7.44 0.76
C LEU A 182 -8.41 8.39 -0.27
N VAL A 183 -8.25 9.70 -0.10
CA VAL A 183 -8.77 10.70 -1.04
C VAL A 183 -8.12 10.54 -2.41
N THR A 184 -6.80 10.37 -2.48
CA THR A 184 -6.06 10.18 -3.74
C THR A 184 -6.53 8.93 -4.47
N SER A 185 -6.69 7.83 -3.75
CA SER A 185 -7.14 6.56 -4.31
C SER A 185 -8.58 6.63 -4.82
N VAL A 186 -9.50 7.19 -4.02
CA VAL A 186 -10.91 7.38 -4.41
C VAL A 186 -11.01 8.28 -5.63
N LEU A 187 -10.32 9.41 -5.66
CA LEU A 187 -10.33 10.31 -6.80
C LEU A 187 -9.72 9.67 -8.05
N TYR A 188 -8.62 8.91 -7.92
CA TYR A 188 -8.01 8.20 -9.05
C TYR A 188 -8.98 7.22 -9.71
N VAL A 189 -9.70 6.41 -8.92
CA VAL A 189 -10.65 5.42 -9.47
C VAL A 189 -11.97 6.04 -9.93
N TRP A 190 -12.31 7.23 -9.42
CA TRP A 190 -13.54 7.95 -9.78
C TRP A 190 -13.42 8.74 -11.08
N ILE A 191 -12.26 9.36 -11.32
CA ILE A 191 -12.03 10.25 -12.46
C ILE A 191 -11.75 9.44 -13.73
N GLU A 192 -12.57 9.66 -14.75
CA GLU A 192 -12.42 8.99 -16.06
C GLU A 192 -11.35 9.65 -16.94
N ASP A 193 -11.18 10.97 -16.84
CA ASP A 193 -10.18 11.68 -17.63
C ASP A 193 -8.76 11.26 -17.22
N ARG A 194 -8.01 10.75 -18.22
CA ARG A 194 -6.69 10.17 -18.01
C ARG A 194 -5.67 11.17 -17.44
N LYS A 195 -5.71 12.41 -17.92
CA LYS A 195 -4.78 13.45 -17.46
C LYS A 195 -5.11 13.86 -16.04
N ALA A 196 -6.39 14.04 -15.72
CA ALA A 196 -6.85 14.43 -14.40
C ALA A 196 -6.54 13.37 -13.34
N HIS A 197 -6.84 12.08 -13.58
CA HIS A 197 -6.50 11.04 -12.60
C HIS A 197 -4.99 10.89 -12.39
N SER A 198 -4.18 11.14 -13.43
CA SER A 198 -2.72 11.04 -13.34
C SER A 198 -2.14 12.18 -12.52
N ARG A 199 -2.72 13.39 -12.65
CA ARG A 199 -2.37 14.54 -11.81
C ARG A 199 -2.74 14.33 -10.36
N VAL A 200 -3.91 13.72 -10.09
CA VAL A 200 -4.32 13.37 -8.72
C VAL A 200 -3.31 12.42 -8.09
N LEU A 201 -2.93 11.35 -8.80
CA LEU A 201 -1.89 10.42 -8.36
C LEU A 201 -0.56 11.11 -8.09
N ALA A 202 -0.11 11.95 -9.03
CA ALA A 202 1.13 12.67 -8.89
C ALA A 202 1.10 13.61 -7.68
N ALA A 203 0.01 14.37 -7.49
CA ALA A 203 -0.13 15.28 -6.36
C ALA A 203 -0.17 14.53 -5.02
N GLY A 204 -1.01 13.51 -4.89
CA GLY A 204 -1.17 12.73 -3.67
C GLY A 204 0.10 11.94 -3.31
N GLY A 205 0.70 11.26 -4.29
CA GLY A 205 1.96 10.55 -4.13
C GLY A 205 3.12 11.47 -3.74
N THR A 206 3.26 12.62 -4.41
CA THR A 206 4.29 13.62 -4.09
C THR A 206 4.11 14.13 -2.66
N LEU A 207 2.87 14.46 -2.27
CA LEU A 207 2.61 15.02 -0.95
C LEU A 207 3.04 14.07 0.17
N ILE A 208 2.69 12.78 0.06
CA ILE A 208 3.09 11.77 1.04
C ILE A 208 4.61 11.60 1.06
N LEU A 209 5.23 11.44 -0.11
CA LEU A 209 6.65 11.14 -0.21
C LEU A 209 7.55 12.31 0.12
N LEU A 210 7.06 13.55 0.07
CA LEU A 210 7.75 14.72 0.63
C LEU A 210 7.52 14.83 2.13
N ALA A 211 6.31 14.55 2.62
CA ALA A 211 5.99 14.70 4.03
C ALA A 211 6.65 13.65 4.92
N ILE A 212 6.88 12.41 4.44
CA ILE A 212 7.64 11.39 5.17
C ILE A 212 9.04 11.90 5.56
N PRO A 213 9.93 12.24 4.61
CA PRO A 213 11.29 12.65 4.95
C PRO A 213 11.34 13.96 5.74
N ILE A 214 10.44 14.91 5.46
CA ILE A 214 10.34 16.16 6.22
C ILE A 214 9.95 15.87 7.67
N GLY A 215 8.94 15.03 7.90
CA GLY A 215 8.50 14.63 9.24
C GLY A 215 9.62 13.93 10.01
N VAL A 216 10.26 12.94 9.37
CA VAL A 216 11.40 12.22 9.95
C VAL A 216 12.52 13.17 10.33
N HIS A 217 12.92 14.06 9.43
CA HIS A 217 13.97 15.03 9.68
C HIS A 217 13.64 15.97 10.85
N LEU A 218 12.44 16.57 10.85
CA LEU A 218 12.03 17.49 11.90
C LEU A 218 12.00 16.83 13.28
N TYR A 219 11.60 15.56 13.36
CA TYR A 219 11.63 14.79 14.60
C TYR A 219 13.06 14.60 15.12
N TRP A 220 13.94 14.00 14.32
CA TRP A 220 15.28 13.63 14.77
C TRP A 220 16.19 14.84 15.04
N THR A 221 16.04 15.93 14.27
CA THR A 221 16.77 17.19 14.52
C THR A 221 16.38 17.80 15.87
N ARG A 222 15.09 17.75 16.24
CA ARG A 222 14.62 18.29 17.53
C ARG A 222 14.99 17.41 18.71
N THR A 223 14.94 16.09 18.55
CA THR A 223 15.08 15.16 19.68
C THR A 223 16.53 14.77 19.96
N PHE A 224 17.37 14.59 18.94
CA PHE A 224 18.70 14.00 19.10
C PHE A 224 19.83 14.78 18.42
N GLY A 225 19.54 15.90 17.74
CA GLY A 225 20.58 16.69 17.05
C GLY A 225 21.34 15.88 16.00
N VAL A 226 20.68 14.92 15.34
CA VAL A 226 21.29 14.00 14.37
C VAL A 226 21.88 14.77 13.20
N ASN A 227 23.06 14.33 12.75
CA ASN A 227 23.83 14.95 11.66
C ASN A 227 23.02 15.01 10.36
N GLU A 228 22.77 16.25 9.87
CA GLU A 228 21.92 16.54 8.72
C GLU A 228 22.34 15.80 7.44
N ALA A 229 23.64 15.52 7.27
CA ALA A 229 24.19 14.92 6.05
C ALA A 229 23.68 13.50 5.77
N VAL A 230 23.50 12.67 6.80
CA VAL A 230 23.02 11.28 6.66
C VAL A 230 21.52 11.26 6.35
N SER A 231 20.77 12.13 7.02
CA SER A 231 19.35 12.37 6.74
C SER A 231 19.15 12.77 5.27
N VAL A 232 19.86 13.80 4.80
CA VAL A 232 19.76 14.31 3.43
C VAL A 232 20.12 13.24 2.39
N ALA A 233 21.13 12.40 2.63
CA ALA A 233 21.50 11.33 1.69
C ALA A 233 20.43 10.24 1.55
N CYS A 234 19.84 9.77 2.66
CA CYS A 234 18.74 8.81 2.64
C CYS A 234 17.50 9.41 1.97
N PHE A 235 17.17 10.67 2.26
CA PHE A 235 16.00 11.35 1.68
C PHE A 235 16.16 11.66 0.18
N SER A 236 17.35 12.05 -0.24
CA SER A 236 17.66 12.28 -1.65
C SER A 236 17.54 10.98 -2.46
N THR A 237 17.91 9.85 -1.86
CA THR A 237 17.80 8.53 -2.50
C THR A 237 16.33 8.09 -2.64
N LEU A 238 15.50 8.27 -1.60
CA LEU A 238 14.06 8.00 -1.66
C LEU A 238 13.34 8.90 -2.68
N LEU A 239 13.71 10.18 -2.75
CA LEU A 239 13.19 11.11 -3.74
C LEU A 239 13.62 10.77 -5.17
N LEU A 240 14.85 10.29 -5.37
CA LEU A 240 15.35 9.81 -6.66
C LEU A 240 14.61 8.55 -7.12
N LEU A 241 14.41 7.58 -6.21
CA LEU A 241 13.61 6.40 -6.49
C LEU A 241 12.16 6.79 -6.83
N TYR A 242 11.59 7.78 -6.14
CA TYR A 242 10.27 8.32 -6.46
C TYR A 242 10.21 8.92 -7.88
N LEU A 243 11.16 9.79 -8.23
CA LEU A 243 11.22 10.38 -9.56
C LEU A 243 11.38 9.31 -10.65
N LEU A 244 12.15 8.25 -10.39
CA LEU A 244 12.31 7.11 -11.31
C LEU A 244 11.04 6.23 -11.43
N CYS A 245 10.25 6.10 -10.36
CA CYS A 245 9.00 5.35 -10.38
C CYS A 245 7.83 6.13 -11.00
N PHE A 246 7.86 7.47 -10.91
CA PHE A 246 6.81 8.37 -11.41
C PHE A 246 7.16 9.04 -12.75
N THR A 247 8.41 8.98 -13.22
CA THR A 247 8.80 9.41 -14.57
C THR A 247 7.93 8.82 -15.67
N PRO A 248 7.44 7.56 -15.61
CA PRO A 248 6.53 7.04 -16.63
C PRO A 248 5.18 7.78 -16.70
N ILE A 249 4.75 8.45 -15.63
CA ILE A 249 3.53 9.27 -15.62
C ILE A 249 3.77 10.60 -16.33
N PHE A 250 4.92 11.22 -16.09
CA PHE A 250 5.30 12.50 -16.69
C PHE A 250 5.80 12.35 -18.13
N PHE A 251 6.38 11.20 -18.45
CA PHE A 251 6.94 10.84 -19.75
C PHE A 251 6.37 9.48 -20.19
N PRO A 252 5.08 9.42 -20.55
CA PRO A 252 4.51 8.19 -21.07
C PRO A 252 5.29 7.77 -22.33
N PRO A 253 5.55 6.47 -22.54
CA PRO A 253 6.23 6.00 -23.74
C PRO A 253 5.45 6.46 -24.98
N PRO A 254 6.14 6.80 -26.08
CA PRO A 254 5.47 7.24 -27.29
C PRO A 254 4.46 6.17 -27.72
N THR A 255 3.20 6.57 -27.84
CA THR A 255 2.14 5.68 -28.35
C THR A 255 2.62 5.12 -29.68
N ARG A 256 2.84 3.80 -29.75
CA ARG A 256 3.04 3.12 -31.04
C ARG A 256 1.82 3.48 -31.87
N LYS A 257 1.99 4.36 -32.86
CA LYS A 257 0.98 4.53 -33.91
C LYS A 257 0.82 3.14 -34.51
N THR A 258 -0.32 2.50 -34.24
CA THR A 258 -0.78 1.40 -35.07
C THR A 258 -0.77 1.92 -36.49
N GLN A 259 0.24 1.50 -37.25
CA GLN A 259 0.21 1.61 -38.69
C GLN A 259 -0.99 0.77 -39.12
N ALA A 260 -2.09 1.45 -39.42
CA ALA A 260 -3.18 0.86 -40.16
C ALA A 260 -2.61 0.48 -41.53
N GLY A 261 -2.42 -0.82 -41.74
CA GLY A 261 -2.37 -1.44 -43.05
C GLY A 261 -3.76 -2.00 -43.35
#